data_AF-S4S6A8-F1
#
_entry.id   AF-S4S6A8-F1
#
_cell.length_a   1.000
_cell.length_b   1.000
_cell.length_c   1.000
_cell.angle_alpha   90.00
_cell.angle_beta   90.00
_cell.angle_gamma   90.00
#
_symmetry.space_group_name_H-M   'P 1'
#
loop_
_entity.id
_entity.type
_entity.pdbx_description
1 polymer ?
#
loop_
_entity_poly.entity_id
_entity_poly.type
_entity_poly.pdbx_seq_one_letter_code
_entity_poly.pdbx_strand_id
1 'polypeptide(L)'
;FSRSVNRLILNEAELILALAQEFQMRAVTVSLEEQSFASIVQVISGASMLVSIHGAQLISSLFLPRGAAVVELFPYAVNPEQYTPYKTLALLPGMDLQYVAWRNTMEQNSVAYPERAWDQGGIAHLEKEEQERILASDEVPRHLCCRNPEWLFRIYQDTQVDVPSLLEVLRENLKAKPNLRKAKAASTVHPGRV
;
A
#
# COMPACT_ATOMS: atom_id res chain seq x y z
N PHE A 1 1.85 -1.03 7.27
CA PHE A 1 0.64 -1.13 8.09
C PHE A 1 0.26 -2.60 8.17
N SER A 2 0.01 -3.12 9.37
CA SER A 2 -0.59 -4.43 9.55
C SER A 2 -2.13 -4.31 9.58
N ARG A 3 -2.79 -5.43 9.29
CA ARG A 3 -4.25 -5.55 9.18
C ARG A 3 -4.65 -6.92 9.73
N SER A 4 -5.89 -7.08 10.19
CA SER A 4 -6.38 -8.38 10.68
C SER A 4 -7.55 -8.98 9.87
N VAL A 5 -8.22 -8.18 9.05
CA VAL A 5 -9.49 -8.59 8.40
C VAL A 5 -9.35 -8.95 6.92
N ASN A 6 -8.70 -8.09 6.13
CA ASN A 6 -8.52 -8.27 4.69
C ASN A 6 -7.26 -7.56 4.21
N ARG A 7 -6.79 -7.92 3.01
CA ARG A 7 -5.55 -7.39 2.43
C ARG A 7 -4.36 -7.67 3.34
N LEU A 8 -4.32 -8.86 3.91
CA LEU A 8 -3.25 -9.30 4.78
C LEU A 8 -1.96 -9.49 3.97
N ILE A 9 -0.83 -9.20 4.60
CA ILE A 9 0.47 -9.65 4.12
C ILE A 9 0.75 -10.98 4.83
N LEU A 10 0.65 -12.09 4.11
CA LEU A 10 0.68 -13.44 4.70
C LEU A 10 2.05 -13.77 5.33
N ASN A 11 3.13 -13.18 4.81
CA ASN A 11 4.49 -13.30 5.31
C ASN A 11 5.03 -11.99 5.92
N GLU A 12 4.20 -11.28 6.68
CA GLU A 12 4.56 -9.98 7.26
C GLU A 12 5.88 -10.02 8.06
N ALA A 13 6.12 -11.08 8.85
CA ALA A 13 7.36 -11.22 9.62
C ALA A 13 8.63 -11.33 8.75
N GLU A 14 8.55 -12.09 7.65
CA GLU A 14 9.64 -12.24 6.68
C GLU A 14 9.93 -10.90 6.00
N LEU A 15 8.88 -10.22 5.55
CA LEU A 15 8.97 -8.91 4.92
C LEU A 15 9.64 -7.88 5.86
N ILE A 16 9.20 -7.83 7.12
CA ILE A 16 9.77 -6.92 8.14
C ILE A 16 11.27 -7.19 8.32
N LEU A 17 11.66 -8.45 8.44
CA LEU A 17 13.07 -8.83 8.64
C LEU A 17 13.91 -8.45 7.41
N ALA A 18 13.42 -8.75 6.22
CA ALA A 18 14.13 -8.45 4.97
C ALA A 18 14.31 -6.94 4.76
N LEU A 19 13.28 -6.13 5.00
CA LEU A 19 13.39 -4.67 4.91
C LEU A 19 14.35 -4.10 5.96
N ALA A 20 14.28 -4.60 7.20
CA ALA A 20 15.20 -4.17 8.26
C ALA A 20 16.66 -4.47 7.90
N GLN A 21 16.93 -5.65 7.32
CA GLN A 21 18.25 -6.06 6.86
C GLN A 21 18.72 -5.27 5.64
N GLU A 22 17.89 -5.11 4.60
CA GLU A 22 18.26 -4.39 3.37
C GLU A 22 18.66 -2.93 3.68
N PHE A 23 17.86 -2.24 4.50
CA PHE A 23 18.06 -0.83 4.77
C PHE A 23 18.93 -0.55 6.00
N GLN A 24 19.23 -1.57 6.81
CA GLN A 24 19.89 -1.43 8.13
C GLN A 24 19.12 -0.44 9.02
N MET A 25 17.80 -0.60 9.06
CA MET A 25 16.87 0.28 9.77
C MET A 25 15.95 -0.54 10.68
N ARG A 26 15.49 0.09 11.77
CA ARG A 26 14.45 -0.50 12.60
C ARG A 26 13.12 -0.46 11.85
N ALA A 27 12.53 -1.64 11.62
CA ALA A 27 11.16 -1.77 11.15
C ALA A 27 10.17 -1.73 12.33
N VAL A 28 9.05 -1.02 12.14
CA VAL A 28 8.00 -0.88 13.15
C VAL A 28 6.66 -1.13 12.49
N THR A 29 5.89 -2.06 13.05
CA THR A 29 4.53 -2.33 12.60
C THR A 29 3.55 -1.37 13.27
N VAL A 30 2.60 -0.87 12.48
CA VAL A 30 1.50 -0.01 12.95
C VAL A 30 0.16 -0.56 12.48
N SER A 31 -0.86 -0.46 13.33
CA SER A 31 -2.21 -0.96 13.09
C SER A 31 -3.24 -0.02 13.71
N LEU A 32 -4.26 0.39 12.94
CA LEU A 32 -5.37 1.20 13.45
C LEU A 32 -6.27 0.45 14.44
N GLU A 33 -6.17 -0.87 14.47
CA GLU A 33 -6.96 -1.71 15.37
C GLU A 33 -6.31 -1.82 16.75
N GLU A 34 -4.98 -1.66 16.82
CA GLU A 34 -4.19 -1.80 18.05
C GLU A 34 -3.73 -0.46 18.62
N GLN A 35 -3.60 0.57 17.78
CA GLN A 35 -2.97 1.84 18.14
C GLN A 35 -3.88 3.01 17.77
N SER A 36 -3.83 4.06 18.60
CA SER A 36 -4.52 5.31 18.27
C SER A 36 -3.93 5.95 17.02
N PHE A 37 -4.76 6.66 16.24
CA PHE A 37 -4.28 7.39 15.07
C PHE A 37 -3.18 8.40 15.41
N ALA A 38 -3.28 9.09 16.55
CA ALA A 38 -2.26 10.03 17.01
C ALA A 38 -0.90 9.35 17.26
N SER A 39 -0.90 8.16 17.87
CA SER A 39 0.30 7.35 18.07
C SER A 39 0.92 6.90 16.73
N ILE A 40 0.09 6.50 15.78
CA ILE A 40 0.55 6.12 14.43
C ILE A 40 1.17 7.32 13.71
N VAL A 41 0.54 8.49 13.77
CA VAL A 41 1.09 9.72 13.20
C VAL A 41 2.46 10.04 13.81
N GLN A 42 2.60 9.93 15.14
CA GLN A 42 3.89 10.14 15.81
C GLN A 42 4.99 9.20 15.29
N VAL A 43 4.66 7.92 15.07
CA VAL A 43 5.60 6.95 14.49
C VAL A 43 5.96 7.31 13.06
N ILE A 44 4.95 7.60 12.22
CA ILE A 44 5.13 7.89 10.80
C ILE A 44 5.93 9.20 10.59
N SER A 45 5.73 10.21 11.41
CA SER A 45 6.48 11.47 11.34
C SER A 45 7.99 11.32 11.59
N GLY A 46 8.41 10.20 12.20
CA GLY A 46 9.82 9.84 12.35
C GLY A 46 10.33 8.77 11.38
N ALA A 47 9.49 8.27 10.47
CA ALA A 47 9.84 7.18 9.58
C ALA A 47 10.49 7.69 8.29
N SER A 48 11.51 6.98 7.80
CA SER A 48 12.07 7.25 6.46
C SER A 48 11.34 6.49 5.34
N MET A 49 10.56 5.47 5.69
CA MET A 49 9.84 4.65 4.72
C MET A 49 8.53 4.16 5.33
N LEU A 50 7.45 4.22 4.56
CA LEU A 50 6.16 3.61 4.87
C LEU A 50 5.85 2.54 3.83
N VAL A 51 5.70 1.29 4.27
CA VAL A 51 5.34 0.15 3.42
C VAL A 51 3.94 -0.34 3.78
N SER A 52 3.06 -0.49 2.79
CA SER A 52 1.71 -1.02 3.01
C SER A 52 1.07 -1.52 1.72
N ILE A 53 0.21 -2.53 1.84
CA ILE A 53 -0.78 -2.84 0.81
C ILE A 53 -1.71 -1.65 0.59
N HIS A 54 -2.06 -1.39 -0.68
CA HIS A 54 -2.98 -0.37 -1.15
C HIS A 54 -4.22 -0.28 -0.25
N GLY A 55 -4.57 0.93 0.15
CA GLY A 55 -5.80 1.20 0.90
C GLY A 55 -5.76 2.53 1.64
N ALA A 56 -6.91 2.95 2.15
CA ALA A 56 -7.14 4.29 2.73
C ALA A 56 -6.09 4.71 3.77
N GLN A 57 -5.52 3.77 4.53
CA GLN A 57 -4.51 4.03 5.55
C GLN A 57 -3.25 4.70 5.00
N LEU A 58 -2.90 4.48 3.72
CA LEU A 58 -1.74 5.13 3.09
C LEU A 58 -1.86 6.65 3.01
N ILE A 59 -3.04 7.24 3.27
CA ILE A 59 -3.19 8.69 3.42
C ILE A 59 -2.31 9.26 4.54
N SER A 60 -1.97 8.44 5.54
CA SER A 60 -1.06 8.84 6.61
C SER A 60 0.35 9.14 6.12
N SER A 61 0.70 8.77 4.89
CA SER A 61 1.94 9.21 4.23
C SER A 61 2.07 10.73 4.16
N LEU A 62 0.97 11.47 4.29
CA LEU A 62 0.97 12.93 4.51
C LEU A 62 1.89 13.38 5.65
N PHE A 63 2.05 12.55 6.68
CA PHE A 63 2.85 12.87 7.85
C PHE A 63 4.31 12.45 7.74
N LEU A 64 4.72 11.81 6.64
CA LEU A 64 6.10 11.44 6.41
C LEU A 64 6.98 12.69 6.24
N PRO A 65 8.23 12.66 6.74
CA PRO A 65 9.17 13.73 6.49
C PRO A 65 9.59 13.76 5.01
N ARG A 66 9.97 14.96 4.55
CA ARG A 66 10.48 15.16 3.18
C ARG A 66 11.69 14.26 2.90
N GLY A 67 11.72 13.68 1.71
CA GLY A 67 12.73 12.70 1.28
C GLY A 67 12.44 11.26 1.70
N ALA A 68 11.44 11.02 2.56
CA ALA A 68 10.97 9.68 2.89
C ALA A 68 10.28 9.00 1.69
N ALA A 69 10.14 7.69 1.77
CA ALA A 69 9.55 6.86 0.73
C ALA A 69 8.18 6.30 1.14
N VAL A 70 7.23 6.34 0.21
CA VAL A 70 6.00 5.55 0.25
C VAL A 70 6.19 4.35 -0.67
N VAL A 71 6.09 3.15 -0.11
CA VAL A 71 6.12 1.88 -0.85
C VAL A 71 4.73 1.29 -0.80
N GLU A 72 4.05 1.37 -1.94
CA GLU A 72 2.69 0.89 -2.09
C GLU A 72 2.68 -0.49 -2.75
N LEU A 73 2.12 -1.47 -2.05
CA LEU A 73 2.01 -2.85 -2.51
C LEU A 73 0.61 -3.09 -3.09
N PHE A 74 0.51 -3.70 -4.26
CA PHE A 74 -0.75 -4.00 -4.94
C PHE A 74 -0.97 -5.52 -5.00
N PRO A 75 -2.18 -6.01 -4.66
CA PRO A 75 -2.55 -7.41 -4.86
C PRO A 75 -2.50 -7.82 -6.33
N TYR A 76 -2.64 -9.13 -6.58
CA TYR A 76 -2.66 -9.66 -7.93
C TYR A 76 -3.80 -9.07 -8.77
N ALA A 77 -3.54 -8.94 -10.08
CA ALA A 77 -4.42 -8.30 -11.06
C ALA A 77 -4.77 -6.83 -10.81
N VAL A 78 -4.26 -6.18 -9.76
CA VAL A 78 -4.45 -4.74 -9.55
C VAL A 78 -3.33 -3.94 -10.19
N ASN A 79 -3.66 -3.13 -11.21
CA ASN A 79 -2.70 -2.30 -11.92
C ASN A 79 -2.36 -0.99 -11.16
N PRO A 80 -1.10 -0.78 -10.72
CA PRO A 80 -0.68 0.41 -9.98
C PRO A 80 -0.88 1.74 -10.71
N GLU A 81 -0.90 1.74 -12.05
CA GLU A 81 -1.05 2.96 -12.85
C GLU A 81 -2.51 3.43 -12.96
N GLN A 82 -3.48 2.59 -12.55
CA GLN A 82 -4.90 2.92 -12.58
C GLN A 82 -5.45 3.42 -11.23
N TYR A 83 -4.76 3.14 -10.13
CA TYR A 83 -5.19 3.50 -8.77
C TYR A 83 -4.08 4.26 -8.05
N THR A 84 -3.91 5.53 -8.42
CA THR A 84 -2.72 6.34 -8.10
C THR A 84 -2.92 7.45 -7.06
N PRO A 85 -3.90 7.44 -6.11
CA PRO A 85 -4.11 8.57 -5.22
C PRO A 85 -2.86 8.91 -4.38
N TYR A 86 -2.07 7.90 -3.96
CA TYR A 86 -0.86 8.13 -3.16
C TYR A 86 0.36 8.47 -4.00
N LYS A 87 0.42 8.02 -5.25
CA LYS A 87 1.38 8.53 -6.25
C LYS A 87 1.14 10.02 -6.49
N THR A 88 -0.11 10.42 -6.70
CA THR A 88 -0.50 11.83 -6.83
C THR A 88 -0.13 12.62 -5.58
N LEU A 89 -0.47 12.11 -4.39
CA LEU A 89 -0.13 12.73 -3.12
C LEU A 89 1.38 12.96 -2.98
N ALA A 90 2.20 11.94 -3.20
CA ALA A 90 3.65 12.01 -3.08
C ALA A 90 4.27 13.06 -4.03
N LEU A 91 3.65 13.28 -5.18
CA LEU A 91 4.07 14.23 -6.22
C LEU A 91 3.51 15.65 -6.04
N LEU A 92 2.64 15.89 -5.05
CA LEU A 92 2.13 17.24 -4.80
C LEU A 92 3.29 18.20 -4.44
N PRO A 93 3.24 19.47 -4.91
CA PRO A 93 4.26 20.45 -4.55
C PRO A 93 4.43 20.59 -3.04
N GLY A 94 5.66 20.42 -2.56
CA GLY A 94 6.01 20.54 -1.14
C GLY A 94 6.00 19.24 -0.34
N MET A 95 5.41 18.15 -0.88
CA MET A 95 5.45 16.83 -0.23
C MET A 95 6.86 16.22 -0.29
N ASP A 96 7.51 16.27 -1.45
CA ASP A 96 8.91 15.85 -1.63
C ASP A 96 9.13 14.39 -1.16
N LEU A 97 8.14 13.53 -1.42
CA LEU A 97 8.18 12.11 -1.10
C LEU A 97 8.66 11.30 -2.30
N GLN A 98 9.41 10.25 -2.04
CA GLN A 98 9.67 9.20 -3.02
C GLN A 98 8.45 8.27 -3.06
N TYR A 99 8.04 7.83 -4.24
CA TYR A 99 6.95 6.88 -4.41
C TYR A 99 7.44 5.67 -5.19
N VAL A 100 7.19 4.48 -4.65
CA VAL A 100 7.48 3.20 -5.29
C VAL A 100 6.23 2.34 -5.23
N ALA A 101 5.85 1.75 -6.37
CA ALA A 101 4.78 0.77 -6.44
C ALA A 101 5.36 -0.61 -6.70
N TRP A 102 4.90 -1.61 -5.97
CA TRP A 102 5.15 -3.02 -6.24
C TRP A 102 3.82 -3.72 -6.48
N ARG A 103 3.73 -4.59 -7.48
CA ARG A 103 2.54 -5.37 -7.80
C ARG A 103 2.86 -6.84 -7.64
N ASN A 104 1.97 -7.59 -7.00
CA ASN A 104 2.03 -9.03 -7.08
C ASN A 104 1.68 -9.50 -8.50
N THR A 105 2.61 -10.11 -9.20
CA THR A 105 2.42 -10.67 -10.55
C THR A 105 2.16 -12.18 -10.53
N MET A 106 2.23 -12.82 -9.35
CA MET A 106 2.06 -14.26 -9.17
C MET A 106 0.71 -14.56 -8.54
N GLU A 107 -0.18 -15.22 -9.29
CA GLU A 107 -1.50 -15.59 -8.79
C GLU A 107 -1.42 -16.51 -7.56
N GLN A 108 -0.47 -17.47 -7.57
CA GLN A 108 -0.24 -18.40 -6.45
C GLN A 108 0.13 -17.71 -5.13
N ASN A 109 0.57 -16.45 -5.20
CA ASN A 109 0.87 -15.64 -4.03
C ASN A 109 -0.35 -14.86 -3.52
N SER A 110 -1.55 -15.21 -3.97
CA SER A 110 -2.80 -14.53 -3.61
C SER A 110 -3.80 -15.50 -3.01
N VAL A 111 -4.48 -15.08 -1.95
CA VAL A 111 -5.61 -15.80 -1.36
C VAL A 111 -6.87 -14.95 -1.49
N ALA A 112 -7.82 -15.43 -2.28
CA ALA A 112 -9.12 -14.80 -2.48
C ALA A 112 -10.21 -15.53 -1.67
N TYR A 113 -11.34 -14.86 -1.45
CA TYR A 113 -12.44 -15.37 -0.63
C TYR A 113 -13.79 -15.19 -1.34
N PRO A 114 -14.10 -16.01 -2.37
CA PRO A 114 -15.29 -15.82 -3.21
C PRO A 114 -16.62 -15.94 -2.46
N GLU A 115 -16.63 -16.61 -1.30
CA GLU A 115 -17.81 -16.83 -0.47
C GLU A 115 -18.10 -15.70 0.53
N ARG A 116 -17.26 -14.66 0.62
CA ARG A 116 -17.51 -13.51 1.50
C ARG A 116 -18.72 -12.69 1.03
N ALA A 117 -19.13 -11.72 1.84
CA ALA A 117 -20.08 -10.71 1.39
C ALA A 117 -19.54 -9.92 0.18
N TRP A 118 -20.43 -9.41 -0.68
CA TRP A 118 -20.06 -8.74 -1.93
C TRP A 118 -19.15 -7.52 -1.69
N ASP A 119 -19.38 -6.78 -0.61
CA ASP A 119 -18.62 -5.60 -0.17
C ASP A 119 -17.26 -5.95 0.46
N GLN A 120 -16.99 -7.24 0.64
CA GLN A 120 -15.72 -7.81 1.10
C GLN A 120 -15.04 -8.66 0.01
N GLY A 121 -15.48 -8.51 -1.25
CA GLY A 121 -14.86 -9.16 -2.41
C GLY A 121 -15.42 -10.54 -2.76
N GLY A 122 -16.49 -10.99 -2.11
CA GLY A 122 -17.15 -12.23 -2.50
C GLY A 122 -17.92 -12.11 -3.81
N ILE A 123 -17.89 -13.16 -4.62
CA ILE A 123 -18.50 -13.22 -5.96
C ILE A 123 -19.57 -14.31 -6.07
N ALA A 124 -19.81 -15.11 -5.03
CA ALA A 124 -20.80 -16.19 -5.04
C ALA A 124 -22.24 -15.74 -5.34
N HIS A 125 -22.54 -14.45 -5.15
CA HIS A 125 -23.82 -13.83 -5.45
C HIS A 125 -24.04 -13.50 -6.94
N LEU A 126 -23.00 -13.60 -7.77
CA LEU A 126 -23.06 -13.32 -9.21
C LEU A 126 -23.46 -14.56 -9.99
N GLU A 127 -23.89 -14.36 -11.25
CA GLU A 127 -24.09 -15.47 -12.19
C GLU A 127 -22.77 -16.22 -12.44
N LYS A 128 -22.85 -17.53 -12.68
CA LYS A 128 -21.66 -18.38 -12.85
C LYS A 128 -20.71 -17.90 -13.94
N GLU A 129 -21.25 -17.45 -15.06
CA GLU A 129 -20.47 -16.91 -16.18
C GLU A 129 -19.62 -15.70 -15.75
N GLU A 130 -20.18 -14.81 -14.92
CA GLU A 130 -19.46 -13.65 -14.40
C GLU A 130 -18.40 -14.05 -13.38
N GLN A 131 -18.68 -15.05 -12.54
CA GLN A 131 -17.68 -15.59 -11.61
C GLN A 131 -16.49 -16.18 -12.38
N GLU A 132 -16.74 -17.00 -13.39
CA GLU A 132 -15.71 -17.61 -14.25
C GLU A 132 -14.89 -16.54 -14.98
N ARG A 133 -15.55 -15.49 -15.50
CA ARG A 133 -14.88 -14.34 -16.13
C ARG A 133 -13.95 -13.62 -15.16
N ILE A 134 -14.41 -13.34 -13.94
CA ILE A 134 -13.61 -12.66 -12.89
C ILE A 134 -12.41 -13.51 -12.51
N LEU A 135 -12.60 -14.82 -12.31
CA LEU A 135 -11.54 -15.75 -11.93
C LEU A 135 -10.46 -15.87 -13.01
N ALA A 136 -10.85 -15.91 -14.29
CA ALA A 136 -9.94 -16.00 -15.42
C ALA A 136 -9.19 -14.70 -15.76
N SER A 137 -9.62 -13.55 -15.22
CA SER A 137 -9.02 -12.25 -15.49
C SER A 137 -7.67 -12.05 -14.78
N ASP A 138 -6.66 -11.56 -15.50
CA ASP A 138 -5.31 -11.29 -14.99
C ASP A 138 -5.05 -9.80 -14.67
N GLU A 139 -5.99 -8.92 -15.04
CA GLU A 139 -5.95 -7.50 -14.72
C GLU A 139 -7.36 -6.89 -14.65
N VAL A 140 -7.67 -6.20 -13.55
CA VAL A 140 -8.94 -5.49 -13.38
C VAL A 140 -9.06 -4.37 -14.43
N PRO A 141 -10.10 -4.37 -15.28
CA PRO A 141 -10.34 -3.29 -16.21
C PRO A 141 -10.62 -1.96 -15.52
N ARG A 142 -10.42 -0.87 -16.25
CA ARG A 142 -10.84 0.46 -15.78
C ARG A 142 -12.33 0.45 -15.50
N HIS A 143 -12.69 0.95 -14.33
CA HIS A 143 -14.07 0.98 -13.86
C HIS A 143 -14.31 2.24 -13.03
N LEU A 144 -15.58 2.60 -12.83
CA LEU A 144 -15.95 3.61 -11.84
C LEU A 144 -15.95 2.96 -10.47
N CYS A 145 -15.26 3.62 -9.53
CA CYS A 145 -14.96 3.05 -8.23
C CYS A 145 -16.17 2.46 -7.50
N CYS A 146 -15.78 1.46 -6.69
CA CYS A 146 -16.25 1.14 -5.35
C CYS A 146 -17.26 0.00 -5.28
N ARG A 147 -17.89 -0.36 -6.41
CA ARG A 147 -18.87 -1.46 -6.45
C ARG A 147 -18.66 -2.45 -7.60
N ASN A 148 -17.56 -2.31 -8.34
CA ASN A 148 -17.22 -3.27 -9.38
C ASN A 148 -16.80 -4.60 -8.71
N PRO A 149 -17.47 -5.73 -9.00
CA PRO A 149 -17.21 -6.99 -8.31
C PRO A 149 -15.80 -7.54 -8.54
N GLU A 150 -15.26 -7.41 -9.75
CA GLU A 150 -13.89 -7.84 -10.09
C GLU A 150 -12.85 -7.05 -9.29
N TRP A 151 -13.02 -5.73 -9.20
CA TRP A 151 -12.20 -4.87 -8.37
C TRP A 151 -12.23 -5.31 -6.91
N LEU A 152 -13.42 -5.51 -6.34
CA LEU A 152 -13.55 -5.91 -4.93
C LEU A 152 -12.93 -7.29 -4.70
N PHE A 153 -13.13 -8.23 -5.63
CA PHE A 153 -12.54 -9.56 -5.59
C PHE A 153 -11.01 -9.51 -5.58
N ARG A 154 -10.39 -8.71 -6.45
CA ARG A 154 -8.93 -8.59 -6.56
C ARG A 154 -8.31 -7.72 -5.47
N ILE A 155 -8.91 -6.59 -5.12
CA ILE A 155 -8.34 -5.68 -4.12
C ILE A 155 -8.39 -6.26 -2.71
N TYR A 156 -9.36 -7.12 -2.37
CA TYR A 156 -9.45 -7.71 -1.03
C TYR A 156 -8.69 -9.02 -0.83
N GLN A 157 -7.92 -9.44 -1.84
CA GLN A 157 -7.04 -10.60 -1.71
C GLN A 157 -5.98 -10.37 -0.65
N ASP A 158 -5.70 -11.42 0.11
CA ASP A 158 -4.50 -11.47 0.95
C ASP A 158 -3.31 -11.85 0.06
N THR A 159 -2.13 -11.32 0.37
CA THR A 159 -0.96 -11.39 -0.50
C THR A 159 0.24 -11.96 0.25
N GLN A 160 0.84 -13.00 -0.30
CA GLN A 160 2.20 -13.42 0.00
C GLN A 160 3.16 -12.54 -0.81
N VAL A 161 3.93 -11.69 -0.14
CA VAL A 161 4.84 -10.78 -0.83
C VAL A 161 6.06 -11.56 -1.29
N ASP A 162 6.37 -11.48 -2.59
CA ASP A 162 7.65 -11.96 -3.11
C ASP A 162 8.74 -10.96 -2.70
N VAL A 163 9.42 -11.28 -1.60
CA VAL A 163 10.42 -10.40 -0.99
C VAL A 163 11.57 -10.07 -1.95
N PRO A 164 12.16 -11.03 -2.69
CA PRO A 164 13.21 -10.72 -3.66
C PRO A 164 12.78 -9.71 -4.73
N SER A 165 11.60 -9.91 -5.35
CA SER A 165 11.03 -8.98 -6.33
C SER A 165 10.77 -7.60 -5.73
N LEU A 166 10.25 -7.52 -4.51
CA LEU A 166 10.05 -6.24 -3.84
C LEU A 166 11.38 -5.51 -3.60
N LEU A 167 12.40 -6.21 -3.11
CA LEU A 167 13.71 -5.60 -2.87
C LEU A 167 14.37 -5.13 -4.17
N GLU A 168 14.22 -5.86 -5.27
CA GLU A 168 14.67 -5.43 -6.59
C GLU A 168 14.01 -4.12 -7.01
N VAL A 169 12.67 -4.05 -6.97
CA VAL A 169 11.91 -2.83 -7.27
C VAL A 169 12.35 -1.65 -6.40
N LEU A 170 12.60 -1.89 -5.11
CA LEU A 170 13.08 -0.85 -4.20
C LEU A 170 14.49 -0.35 -4.55
N ARG A 171 15.42 -1.24 -4.91
CA ARG A 171 16.79 -0.87 -5.31
C ARG A 171 16.81 -0.04 -6.59
N GLU A 172 15.94 -0.36 -7.54
CA GLU A 172 15.87 0.34 -8.82
C GLU A 172 15.22 1.72 -8.71
N ASN A 173 14.21 1.87 -7.86
CA ASN A 173 13.34 3.05 -7.87
C ASN A 173 13.65 4.05 -6.73
N LEU A 174 14.35 3.65 -5.66
CA LEU A 174 14.78 4.57 -4.62
C LEU A 174 16.03 5.34 -5.07
N LYS A 175 15.87 6.64 -5.34
CA LYS A 175 16.94 7.52 -5.87
C LYS A 175 18.09 7.73 -4.88
N ALA A 176 17.81 7.61 -3.60
CA ALA A 176 18.78 7.65 -2.51
C ALA A 176 18.21 6.87 -1.32
N LYS A 177 19.08 6.39 -0.42
CA LYS A 177 18.64 5.84 0.87
C LYS A 177 17.68 6.86 1.51
N PRO A 178 16.46 6.46 1.89
CA PRO A 178 15.50 7.36 2.51
C PRO A 178 16.13 7.93 3.78
N ASN A 179 16.61 9.16 3.69
CA ASN A 179 17.30 9.83 4.76
C ASN A 179 16.35 10.87 5.34
N LEU A 180 16.25 10.89 6.66
CA LEU A 180 15.63 11.98 7.40
C LEU A 180 16.44 13.24 7.15
N ARG A 181 16.15 13.97 6.07
CA ARG A 181 16.64 15.34 5.95
C ARG A 181 15.94 16.10 7.07
N LYS A 182 16.71 16.57 8.06
CA LYS A 182 16.21 17.57 9.01
C LYS A 182 15.65 18.69 8.16
N ALA A 183 14.33 18.84 8.16
CA ALA A 183 13.69 19.94 7.47
C ALA A 183 14.29 21.22 8.05
N LYS A 184 15.03 21.99 7.26
CA LYS A 184 15.05 23.44 7.50
C LYS A 184 13.60 23.85 7.35
N ALA A 185 13.03 24.48 8.38
CA ALA A 185 11.68 25.00 8.34
C ALA A 185 11.51 25.78 7.03
N ALA A 186 10.71 25.25 6.11
CA ALA A 186 10.31 26.01 4.95
C ALA A 186 9.40 27.12 5.49
N SER A 187 9.86 28.36 5.31
CA SER A 187 9.14 29.64 5.27
C SER A 187 7.80 29.69 6.02
N THR A 188 7.70 30.64 6.96
CA THR A 188 6.46 31.14 7.58
C THR A 188 5.33 31.34 6.57
N VAL A 189 4.53 30.29 6.34
CA VAL A 189 3.22 30.43 5.71
C VAL A 189 2.27 29.66 6.60
N HIS A 190 1.76 30.37 7.60
CA HIS A 190 0.67 29.88 8.43
C HIS A 190 -0.61 29.85 7.58
N PRO A 191 -1.28 28.71 7.40
CA PRO A 191 -2.61 28.69 6.83
C PRO A 191 -3.60 29.16 7.90
N GLY A 192 -4.14 30.37 7.74
CA GLY A 192 -5.41 30.79 8.32
C GLY A 192 -5.43 31.11 9.82
N ARG A 193 -5.22 32.38 10.16
CA ARG A 193 -6.20 33.03 11.06
C ARG A 193 -7.41 33.37 10.19
N VAL A 194 -8.51 32.68 10.44
CA VAL A 194 -9.86 33.12 10.05
C VAL A 194 -10.50 33.73 11.28
#